data_AF-A0A1L8TR99-F1
#
_entry.id   AF-A0A1L8TR99-F1
#
_cell.length_a   1.000
_cell.length_b   1.000
_cell.length_c   1.000
_cell.angle_alpha   90.00
_cell.angle_beta   90.00
_cell.angle_gamma   90.00
#
_symmetry.space_group_name_H-M   'P 1'
#
loop_
_entity.id
_entity.type
_entity.pdbx_description
1 polymer ?
#
loop_
_entity_poly.entity_id
_entity_poly.type
_entity_poly.pdbx_seq_one_letter_code
_entity_poly.pdbx_strand_id
1 'polypeptide(L)'
;MYFSTKGERSVENEEKKFIGLEYLEVDSLEKYASIYEDGYSNLGWRLIDQKKQHAAKVTLRFKRDRKIRNKAELTRLQRKFDSLVRDIIHLENSKKTLATASSIFTGIIGCAFLAGSVFFVNDDQIFLCILFSIPGFLC
;
A
#
# COMPACT_ATOMS: atom_id res chain seq x y z
N MET A 1 25.40 -13.22 56.66
CA MET A 1 26.06 -12.33 55.68
C MET A 1 25.00 -11.94 54.66
N TYR A 2 24.57 -10.67 54.69
CA TYR A 2 23.57 -9.95 53.85
C TYR A 2 22.12 -10.51 53.87
N PHE A 3 21.12 -9.97 54.59
CA PHE A 3 20.54 -8.61 54.75
C PHE A 3 19.92 -7.98 53.48
N SER A 4 18.60 -7.70 53.60
CA SER A 4 17.82 -6.59 53.02
C SER A 4 17.39 -6.69 51.54
N THR A 5 16.13 -6.43 51.15
CA THR A 5 15.06 -5.66 51.79
C THR A 5 13.67 -6.27 51.55
N LYS A 6 12.94 -6.36 52.67
CA LYS A 6 11.49 -6.43 52.77
C LYS A 6 10.88 -5.14 52.22
N GLY A 7 9.92 -5.27 51.30
CA GLY A 7 9.08 -4.18 50.81
C GLY A 7 7.62 -4.59 50.83
N GLU A 8 7.07 -4.83 52.02
CA GLU A 8 5.62 -4.88 52.22
C GLU A 8 5.07 -3.44 52.18
N ARG A 9 4.20 -3.15 51.21
CA ARG A 9 3.12 -2.14 51.19
C ARG A 9 2.55 -2.17 49.77
N SER A 10 1.26 -2.21 49.49
CA SER A 10 0.05 -2.18 50.31
C SER A 10 -1.09 -2.56 49.36
N VAL A 11 -2.18 -3.06 49.95
CA VAL A 11 -3.44 -3.35 49.28
C VAL A 11 -3.89 -2.14 48.44
N GLU A 12 -4.00 -2.31 47.13
CA GLU A 12 -4.97 -1.59 46.33
C GLU A 12 -5.72 -2.62 45.48
N ASN A 13 -6.87 -3.00 46.03
CA ASN A 13 -7.93 -3.70 45.34
C ASN A 13 -8.53 -2.74 44.31
N GLU A 14 -7.82 -2.51 43.20
CA GLU A 14 -8.51 -2.10 41.97
C GLU A 14 -9.04 -3.39 41.34
N GLU A 15 -10.36 -3.53 41.35
CA GLU A 15 -11.09 -4.50 40.57
C GLU A 15 -10.48 -4.56 39.16
N LYS A 16 -9.64 -5.58 38.89
CA LYS A 16 -9.19 -5.88 37.53
C LYS A 16 -10.40 -6.39 36.77
N LYS A 17 -11.25 -5.45 36.35
CA LYS A 17 -12.36 -5.66 35.45
C LYS A 17 -11.78 -6.43 34.28
N PHE A 18 -12.12 -7.70 34.16
CA PHE A 18 -11.66 -8.54 33.08
C PHE A 18 -12.22 -7.95 31.78
N ILE A 19 -11.40 -7.13 31.12
CA ILE A 19 -11.73 -6.54 29.82
C ILE A 19 -11.21 -7.54 28.79
N GLY A 20 -12.12 -8.24 28.13
CA GLY A 20 -11.75 -9.01 26.95
C GLY A 20 -11.18 -8.05 25.89
N LEU A 21 -9.99 -8.35 25.38
CA LEU A 21 -9.35 -7.60 24.31
C LEU A 21 -9.58 -8.32 22.97
N GLU A 22 -9.83 -7.55 21.92
CA GLU A 22 -9.83 -7.98 20.53
C GLU A 22 -8.49 -7.58 19.91
N TYR A 23 -7.91 -8.49 19.12
CA TYR A 23 -6.70 -8.25 18.35
C TYR A 23 -7.01 -8.32 16.87
N LEU A 24 -6.40 -7.42 16.10
CA LEU A 24 -6.50 -7.38 14.64
C LEU A 24 -5.09 -7.23 14.07
N GLU A 25 -4.78 -8.04 13.07
CA GLU A 25 -3.54 -7.96 12.31
C GLU A 25 -3.89 -7.61 10.86
N VAL A 26 -3.27 -6.57 10.32
CA VAL A 26 -3.51 -6.06 8.97
C VAL A 26 -2.19 -5.95 8.23
N ASP A 27 -2.08 -6.62 7.10
CA ASP A 27 -0.96 -6.50 6.19
C ASP A 27 -1.20 -5.39 5.18
N SER A 28 -0.26 -4.45 5.08
CA SER A 28 -0.33 -3.32 4.15
C SER A 28 1.04 -2.98 3.58
N LEU A 29 1.08 -2.17 2.53
CA LEU A 29 2.34 -1.55 2.10
C LEU A 29 2.70 -0.42 3.07
N GLU A 30 3.99 -0.21 3.30
CA GLU A 30 4.51 0.86 4.17
C GLU A 30 3.92 2.23 3.81
N LYS A 31 3.74 2.49 2.52
CA LYS A 31 3.12 3.71 1.99
C LYS A 31 1.72 3.98 2.56
N TYR A 32 0.92 2.94 2.80
CA TYR A 32 -0.45 3.07 3.29
C TYR A 32 -0.57 2.84 4.80
N ALA A 33 0.52 2.49 5.50
CA ALA A 33 0.49 2.14 6.91
C ALA A 33 -0.07 3.28 7.78
N SER A 34 0.30 4.53 7.50
CA SER A 34 -0.20 5.72 8.21
C SER A 34 -1.71 5.93 8.01
N ILE A 35 -2.25 5.63 6.82
CA ILE A 35 -3.69 5.72 6.55
C ILE A 35 -4.46 4.70 7.39
N TYR A 36 -3.91 3.48 7.48
CA TYR A 36 -4.49 2.44 8.33
C TYR A 36 -4.42 2.82 9.80
N GLU A 37 -3.28 3.35 10.28
CA GLU A 37 -3.14 3.79 11.67
C GLU A 37 -4.20 4.83 12.05
N ASP A 38 -4.34 5.89 11.26
CA ASP A 38 -5.31 6.96 11.52
C ASP A 38 -6.76 6.45 11.39
N GLY A 39 -7.09 5.74 10.30
CA GLY A 39 -8.42 5.19 10.07
C GLY A 39 -8.87 4.21 11.16
N TYR A 40 -7.98 3.29 11.57
CA TYR A 40 -8.28 2.34 12.64
C TYR A 40 -8.32 3.01 14.02
N SER A 41 -7.53 4.07 14.27
CA SER A 41 -7.60 4.85 15.51
C SER A 41 -8.98 5.47 15.74
N ASN A 42 -9.59 6.03 14.68
CA ASN A 42 -10.94 6.60 14.70
C ASN A 42 -12.03 5.54 14.95
N LEU A 43 -11.75 4.27 14.66
CA LEU A 43 -12.65 3.12 14.92
C LEU A 43 -12.43 2.49 16.32
N GLY A 44 -11.60 3.13 17.14
CA GLY A 44 -11.29 2.70 18.51
C GLY A 44 -10.20 1.65 18.62
N TRP A 45 -9.50 1.33 17.54
CA TRP A 45 -8.34 0.44 17.58
C TRP A 45 -7.09 1.21 18.01
N ARG A 46 -6.22 0.59 18.79
CA ARG A 46 -4.92 1.16 19.16
C ARG A 46 -3.80 0.31 18.59
N LEU A 47 -2.84 0.96 17.93
CA LEU A 47 -1.64 0.31 17.46
C LEU A 47 -0.84 -0.24 18.65
N ILE A 48 -0.39 -1.48 18.56
CA ILE A 48 0.46 -2.14 19.55
C ILE A 48 1.87 -2.30 19.00
N ASP A 49 1.93 -2.80 17.77
CA ASP A 49 3.17 -3.26 17.16
C ASP A 49 3.09 -3.08 15.65
N GLN A 50 4.23 -2.75 15.06
CA GLN A 50 4.39 -2.53 13.65
C GLN A 50 5.62 -3.31 13.20
N LYS A 51 5.40 -4.40 12.46
CA LYS A 51 6.49 -5.24 11.95
C LYS A 51 6.72 -4.92 10.49
N LYS A 52 7.89 -4.36 10.19
CA LYS A 52 8.33 -4.18 8.80
C LYS A 52 8.77 -5.54 8.24
N GLN A 53 8.18 -5.93 7.12
CA GLN A 53 8.58 -7.10 6.35
C GLN A 53 9.50 -6.69 5.19
N HIS A 54 10.01 -7.68 4.46
CA HIS A 54 10.78 -7.45 3.25
C HIS A 54 9.92 -6.85 2.13
N ALA A 55 10.53 -6.08 1.23
CA ALA A 55 9.88 -5.48 0.05
C ALA A 55 8.71 -4.50 0.36
N ALA A 56 8.93 -3.55 1.28
CA ALA A 56 8.00 -2.47 1.61
C ALA A 56 6.61 -2.92 2.10
N LYS A 57 6.48 -4.16 2.57
CA LYS A 57 5.30 -4.65 3.28
C LYS A 57 5.45 -4.44 4.79
N VAL A 58 4.35 -4.14 5.46
CA VAL A 58 4.29 -3.88 6.90
C VAL A 58 3.05 -4.56 7.45
N THR A 59 3.24 -5.28 8.55
CA THR A 59 2.16 -5.89 9.32
C THR A 59 1.87 -5.01 10.53
N LEU A 60 0.65 -4.49 10.62
CA LEU A 60 0.18 -3.64 11.72
C LEU A 60 -0.69 -4.47 12.67
N ARG A 61 -0.40 -4.40 13.97
CA ARG A 61 -1.15 -5.09 15.02
C ARG A 61 -1.89 -4.11 15.90
N PHE A 62 -3.20 -4.28 16.00
CA PHE A 62 -4.09 -3.43 16.75
C PHE A 62 -4.75 -4.18 17.90
N LYS A 63 -5.01 -3.47 19.00
CA LYS A 63 -5.88 -3.91 20.11
C LYS A 63 -7.10 -3.02 20.23
N ARG A 64 -8.22 -3.61 20.67
CA ARG A 64 -9.43 -2.86 21.01
C ARG A 64 -10.22 -3.57 22.11
N ASP A 65 -10.95 -2.82 22.92
CA ASP A 65 -11.80 -3.39 23.96
C ASP A 65 -13.00 -4.15 23.36
N ARG A 66 -13.28 -5.34 23.86
CA ARG A 66 -14.42 -6.15 23.41
C ARG A 66 -15.76 -5.53 23.81
N LYS A 67 -15.82 -4.70 24.85
CA LYS A 67 -17.05 -4.09 25.38
C LYS A 67 -17.46 -2.77 24.69
N ILE A 68 -17.24 -2.65 23.38
CA ILE A 68 -17.69 -1.47 22.64
C ILE A 68 -19.19 -1.54 22.36
N ARG A 69 -19.90 -0.49 22.75
CA ARG A 69 -21.30 -0.27 22.37
C ARG A 69 -21.35 0.01 20.86
N ASN A 70 -22.34 -0.55 20.16
CA ASN A 70 -22.54 -0.35 18.73
C ASN A 70 -21.52 -1.04 17.79
N LYS A 71 -21.19 -2.31 18.05
CA LYS A 71 -20.28 -3.10 17.18
C LYS A 71 -20.72 -3.20 15.72
N ALA A 72 -22.01 -3.36 15.47
CA ALA A 72 -22.54 -3.55 14.12
C ALA A 72 -22.23 -2.36 13.21
N GLU A 73 -22.39 -1.12 13.71
CA GLU A 73 -22.06 0.09 12.95
C GLU A 73 -20.55 0.25 12.75
N LEU A 74 -19.73 -0.05 13.77
CA LEU A 74 -18.27 0.02 13.61
C LEU A 74 -17.75 -0.98 12.57
N THR A 75 -18.30 -2.19 12.53
CA THR A 75 -17.97 -3.16 11.48
C THR A 75 -18.42 -2.66 10.10
N ARG A 76 -19.56 -1.97 10.02
CA ARG A 76 -20.03 -1.35 8.77
C ARG A 76 -19.09 -0.24 8.30
N LEU A 77 -18.68 0.66 9.20
CA LEU A 77 -17.72 1.73 8.87
C LEU A 77 -16.35 1.16 8.51
N GLN A 78 -15.87 0.15 9.22
CA GLN A 78 -14.62 -0.54 8.93
C GLN A 78 -14.62 -1.11 7.49
N ARG A 79 -15.69 -1.81 7.10
CA ARG A 79 -15.83 -2.32 5.73
C ARG A 79 -15.83 -1.21 4.67
N LYS A 80 -16.48 -0.09 4.96
CA LYS A 80 -16.48 1.08 4.06
C LYS A 80 -15.08 1.66 3.92
N PHE A 81 -14.37 1.84 5.03
CA PHE A 81 -12.98 2.30 5.02
C PHE A 81 -12.07 1.36 4.23
N ASP A 82 -12.15 0.05 4.48
CA ASP A 82 -11.36 -0.95 3.74
C ASP A 82 -11.70 -0.96 2.24
N SER A 83 -12.95 -0.65 1.86
CA SER A 83 -13.32 -0.45 0.44
C SER A 83 -12.64 0.78 -0.14
N LEU A 84 -12.72 1.93 0.54
CA LEU A 84 -12.12 3.18 0.07
C LEU A 84 -10.60 3.08 -0.06
N VAL A 85 -9.92 2.42 0.88
CA VAL A 85 -8.47 2.22 0.79
C VAL A 85 -8.11 1.32 -0.40
N ARG A 86 -8.90 0.26 -0.66
CA ARG A 86 -8.71 -0.58 -1.85
C ARG A 86 -8.90 0.21 -3.14
N ASP A 87 -9.90 1.09 -3.20
CA ASP A 87 -10.15 1.94 -4.35
C ASP A 87 -8.97 2.90 -4.58
N ILE A 88 -8.42 3.51 -3.52
CA ILE A 88 -7.22 4.36 -3.61
C ILE A 88 -6.03 3.58 -4.20
N ILE A 89 -5.79 2.37 -3.71
CA ILE A 89 -4.72 1.50 -4.21
C ILE A 89 -4.94 1.17 -5.69
N HIS A 90 -6.16 0.83 -6.06
CA HIS A 90 -6.53 0.53 -7.44
C HIS A 90 -6.33 1.74 -8.36
N LEU A 91 -6.79 2.92 -7.96
CA LEU A 91 -6.61 4.16 -8.71
C LEU A 91 -5.14 4.53 -8.86
N GLU A 92 -4.32 4.34 -7.83
CA GLU A 92 -2.89 4.61 -7.93
C GLU A 92 -2.21 3.68 -8.95
N ASN A 93 -2.56 2.39 -8.92
CA ASN A 93 -2.01 1.44 -9.89
C ASN A 93 -2.49 1.76 -11.31
N SER A 94 -3.76 2.14 -11.48
CA SER A 94 -4.31 2.53 -12.78
C SER A 94 -3.61 3.75 -13.39
N LYS A 95 -3.13 4.70 -12.59
CA LYS A 95 -2.38 5.85 -13.11
C LYS A 95 -1.02 5.43 -13.68
N LYS A 96 -0.35 4.49 -13.01
CA LYS A 96 0.96 3.98 -13.45
C LYS A 96 0.82 3.16 -14.73
N THR A 97 -0.20 2.30 -14.81
CA THR A 97 -0.41 1.43 -15.97
C THR A 97 -0.66 2.21 -17.25
N LEU A 98 -1.43 3.32 -17.19
CA LEU A 98 -1.66 4.16 -18.37
C LEU A 98 -0.37 4.79 -18.90
N ALA A 99 0.45 5.36 -18.01
CA ALA A 99 1.73 5.96 -18.39
C ALA A 99 2.72 4.93 -18.95
N THR A 100 2.79 3.75 -18.34
CA THR A 100 3.65 2.65 -18.82
C THR A 100 3.15 2.09 -20.15
N ALA A 101 1.84 1.95 -20.33
CA ALA A 101 1.27 1.51 -21.59
C ALA A 101 1.63 2.48 -22.72
N SER A 102 1.44 3.80 -22.51
CA SER A 102 1.80 4.79 -23.53
C SER A 102 3.28 4.74 -23.90
N SER A 103 4.19 4.59 -22.92
CA SER A 103 5.63 4.52 -23.21
C SER A 103 6.02 3.26 -23.98
N ILE A 104 5.36 2.13 -23.70
CA ILE A 104 5.61 0.89 -24.44
C ILE A 104 5.13 1.04 -25.88
N PHE A 105 3.95 1.63 -26.10
CA PHE A 105 3.45 1.89 -27.45
C PHE A 105 4.37 2.80 -28.25
N THR A 106 4.81 3.93 -27.68
CA THR A 106 5.73 4.84 -28.39
C THR A 106 7.06 4.14 -28.71
N GLY A 107 7.58 3.32 -27.79
CA GLY A 107 8.78 2.52 -28.03
C GLY A 107 8.63 1.49 -29.15
N ILE A 108 7.53 0.72 -29.16
CA ILE A 108 7.26 -0.28 -30.21
C ILE A 108 7.11 0.42 -31.57
N ILE A 109 6.39 1.54 -31.60
CA ILE A 109 6.20 2.34 -32.81
C ILE A 109 7.56 2.83 -33.33
N GLY A 110 8.38 3.46 -32.49
CA GLY A 110 9.72 3.92 -32.85
C GLY A 110 10.63 2.80 -33.37
N CYS A 111 10.61 1.63 -32.72
CA CYS A 111 11.34 0.44 -33.18
C CYS A 111 10.88 -0.03 -34.57
N ALA A 112 9.58 -0.03 -34.85
CA ALA A 112 9.05 -0.40 -36.16
C ALA A 112 9.47 0.60 -37.26
N PHE A 113 9.44 1.91 -36.95
CA PHE A 113 9.90 2.95 -37.87
C PHE A 113 11.40 2.82 -38.19
N LEU A 114 12.23 2.55 -37.17
CA LEU A 114 13.67 2.33 -37.34
C LEU A 114 13.99 1.04 -38.11
N ALA A 115 13.30 -0.07 -37.84
CA ALA A 115 13.49 -1.30 -38.60
C ALA A 115 13.06 -1.11 -40.07
N GLY A 116 11.92 -0.45 -40.29
CA GLY A 116 11.40 -0.15 -41.62
C GLY A 116 12.36 0.70 -42.45
N SER A 117 12.99 1.73 -41.87
CA SER A 117 13.93 2.60 -42.60
C SER A 117 15.11 1.80 -43.18
N VAL A 118 15.65 0.83 -42.44
CA VAL A 118 16.73 -0.05 -42.92
C VAL A 118 16.28 -0.94 -44.07
N PHE A 119 15.04 -1.45 -44.05
CA PHE A 119 14.52 -2.25 -45.16
C PHE A 119 14.34 -1.43 -46.44
N PHE A 120 13.87 -0.19 -46.36
CA PHE A 120 13.70 0.67 -47.54
C PHE A 120 15.01 1.07 -48.22
N VAL A 121 16.12 1.10 -47.47
CA VAL A 121 17.47 1.29 -48.05
C VAL A 121 17.87 0.13 -48.96
N ASN A 122 17.39 -1.08 -48.70
CA ASN A 122 17.73 -2.27 -49.50
C ASN A 122 16.94 -2.37 -50.81
N ASP A 123 15.84 -1.61 -50.96
CA ASP A 123 14.94 -1.66 -52.14
C ASP A 123 15.06 -0.40 -53.03
N ASP A 124 16.17 0.35 -52.88
CA ASP A 124 16.50 1.59 -53.63
C ASP A 124 15.46 2.73 -53.50
N GLN A 125 14.51 2.64 -52.56
CA GLN A 125 13.48 3.64 -52.28
C GLN A 125 13.88 4.61 -51.16
N ILE A 126 14.93 5.39 -51.43
CA ILE A 126 15.57 6.32 -50.48
C ILE A 126 14.59 7.39 -49.95
N PHE A 127 13.61 7.82 -50.75
CA PHE A 127 12.59 8.78 -50.35
C PHE A 127 11.72 8.29 -49.16
N LEU A 128 11.37 7.01 -49.14
CA LEU A 128 10.56 6.44 -48.05
C LEU A 128 11.36 6.32 -46.75
N CYS A 129 12.65 6.00 -46.86
CA CYS A 129 13.55 5.96 -45.71
C CYS A 129 13.65 7.32 -45.00
N ILE A 130 13.78 8.43 -45.75
CA ILE A 130 13.86 9.78 -45.17
C ILE A 130 12.54 10.18 -44.51
N LEU A 131 11.40 9.86 -45.14
CA LEU A 131 10.08 10.15 -44.59
C LEU A 131 9.80 9.41 -43.28
N PHE A 132 10.27 8.15 -43.16
CA PHE A 132 10.12 7.32 -41.96
C PHE A 132 11.17 7.63 -40.86
N SER A 133 12.33 8.17 -41.22
CA SER A 133 13.41 8.46 -40.27
C SER A 133 13.08 9.63 -39.33
N ILE A 134 12.38 10.66 -39.84
CA ILE A 134 11.97 11.83 -39.05
C ILE A 134 11.07 11.45 -37.86
N PRO A 135 9.98 10.68 -38.02
CA PRO A 135 9.19 10.22 -36.88
C PRO A 135 9.95 9.23 -36.00
N GLY A 136 10.80 8.37 -36.56
CA GLY A 136 11.61 7.41 -35.79
C GLY A 136 12.63 8.06 -34.85
N PHE A 137 13.07 9.29 -35.13
CA PHE A 137 14.01 10.05 -34.29
C PHE A 137 13.31 10.97 -33.27
N LEU A 138 12.03 11.30 -33.51
CA LEU A 138 11.24 12.19 -32.65
C LEU A 138 10.39 11.43 -31.63
N CYS A 139 10.08 10.15 -31.89
CA CYS A 139 9.46 9.21 -30.96
C CYS A 139 10.46 8.67 -29.94
#